data_AF-A0A095XLA5-F1
#
_entry.id   AF-A0A095XLA5-F1
#
_cell.length_a   1.000
_cell.length_b   1.000
_cell.length_c   1.000
_cell.angle_alpha   90.00
_cell.angle_beta   90.00
_cell.angle_gamma   90.00
#
_symmetry.space_group_name_H-M   'P 1'
#
loop_
_entity.id
_entity.type
_entity.pdbx_description
1 polymer ?
#
loop_
_entity_poly.entity_id
_entity_poly.type
_entity_poly.pdbx_seq_one_letter_code
_entity_poly.pdbx_strand_id
1 'polypeptide(L)'
;ISLVLSILTAFLTFLLGIGTALLYLLMMFCIFGAIASFLQKEVTIGIEALILGFLLSPYGIPMVGAAVIAFLQGINEAIKSI
;
A
#
# COMPACT_ATOMS: atom_id res chain seq x y z
N ILE A 1 -6.07 17.97 -21.00
CA ILE A 1 -5.11 17.01 -20.41
C ILE A 1 -5.07 17.10 -18.88
N SER A 2 -4.81 18.28 -18.30
CA SER A 2 -4.75 18.43 -16.84
C SER A 2 -6.02 17.95 -16.10
N LEU A 3 -7.22 18.26 -16.62
CA LEU A 3 -8.48 17.82 -16.02
C LEU A 3 -8.58 16.27 -15.91
N VAL A 4 -8.19 15.55 -16.96
CA VAL A 4 -8.18 14.07 -16.97
C VAL A 4 -7.19 13.53 -15.94
N LEU A 5 -5.99 14.13 -15.88
CA LEU A 5 -4.94 13.71 -14.96
C LEU A 5 -5.33 14.00 -13.49
N SER A 6 -6.01 15.11 -13.23
CA SER A 6 -6.61 15.42 -11.93
C SER A 6 -7.65 14.39 -11.50
N ILE A 7 -8.58 14.02 -12.39
CA ILE A 7 -9.61 13.01 -12.11
C ILE A 7 -8.95 11.64 -11.86
N LEU A 8 -7.99 11.25 -12.70
CA LEU A 8 -7.26 10.00 -12.54
C LEU A 8 -6.54 9.95 -11.19
N THR A 9 -5.86 11.04 -10.81
CA THR A 9 -5.09 11.06 -9.57
C THR A 9 -6.00 11.04 -8.34
N ALA A 10 -7.13 11.73 -8.38
CA ALA A 10 -8.15 11.66 -7.33
C ALA A 10 -8.72 10.25 -7.18
N PHE A 11 -9.02 9.58 -8.31
CA PHE A 11 -9.50 8.20 -8.30
C PHE A 11 -8.45 7.22 -7.73
N LEU A 12 -7.18 7.33 -8.15
CA LEU A 12 -6.10 6.51 -7.61
C LEU A 12 -5.88 6.75 -6.12
N THR A 13 -6.01 8.00 -5.66
CA THR A 13 -5.90 8.36 -4.23
C THR A 13 -7.02 7.73 -3.42
N PHE A 14 -8.25 7.78 -3.94
CA PHE A 14 -9.40 7.11 -3.32
C PHE A 14 -9.20 5.58 -3.26
N LEU A 15 -8.77 4.98 -4.36
CA LEU A 15 -8.51 3.54 -4.43
C LEU A 15 -7.38 3.12 -3.48
N LEU A 16 -6.31 3.91 -3.38
CA LEU A 16 -5.24 3.69 -2.42
C LEU A 16 -5.74 3.85 -0.98
N GLY A 17 -6.60 4.83 -0.69
CA GLY A 17 -7.21 4.99 0.64
C GLY A 17 -8.01 3.76 1.08
N ILE A 18 -8.92 3.26 0.25
CA ILE A 18 -9.68 2.04 0.55
C ILE A 18 -8.77 0.81 0.56
N GLY A 19 -7.87 0.72 -0.41
CA GLY A 19 -6.92 -0.39 -0.54
C GLY A 19 -6.02 -0.51 0.69
N THR A 20 -5.45 0.59 1.17
CA THR A 20 -4.61 0.60 2.39
C THR A 20 -5.38 0.16 3.63
N ALA A 21 -6.64 0.56 3.79
CA ALA A 21 -7.47 0.08 4.89
C ALA A 21 -7.66 -1.45 4.84
N LEU A 22 -7.91 -2.02 3.66
CA LEU A 22 -8.00 -3.47 3.47
C LEU A 22 -6.65 -4.17 3.69
N LEU A 23 -5.55 -3.60 3.20
CA LEU A 23 -4.20 -4.13 3.38
C LEU A 23 -3.80 -4.13 4.86
N TYR A 24 -4.19 -3.12 5.65
CA TYR A 24 -3.92 -3.07 7.09
C TYR A 24 -4.75 -4.10 7.87
N LEU A 25 -5.99 -4.33 7.46
CA LEU A 25 -6.80 -5.42 8.00
C LEU A 25 -6.15 -6.78 7.71
N LEU A 26 -5.65 -7.00 6.49
CA LEU A 26 -4.94 -8.22 6.13
C LEU A 26 -3.60 -8.35 6.89
N MET A 27 -2.87 -7.25 7.05
CA MET A 27 -1.63 -7.19 7.83
C MET A 27 -1.86 -7.64 9.27
N MET A 28 -2.98 -7.25 9.89
CA MET A 28 -3.34 -7.69 11.24
C MET A 28 -3.42 -9.22 11.33
N PHE A 29 -4.03 -9.87 10.35
CA PHE A 29 -4.06 -11.34 10.27
C PHE A 29 -2.68 -11.95 10.06
N CYS A 30 -1.81 -11.34 9.24
CA CYS A 30 -0.44 -11.81 9.08
C CYS A 30 0.35 -11.76 10.40
N ILE A 31 0.17 -10.70 11.21
CA ILE A 31 0.84 -10.61 12.52
C ILE A 31 0.30 -11.66 13.50
N PHE A 32 -1.01 -11.88 13.54
CA PHE A 32 -1.58 -12.96 14.35
C PHE A 32 -1.08 -14.34 13.89
N GLY A 33 -1.01 -14.56 12.59
CA GLY A 33 -0.45 -15.77 11.99
C GLY A 33 1.00 -15.98 12.41
N ALA A 34 1.83 -14.94 12.33
CA ALA A 34 3.23 -15.00 12.75
C ALA A 34 3.38 -15.38 14.23
N ILE A 35 2.61 -14.74 15.11
CA ILE A 35 2.61 -15.06 16.54
C ILE A 35 2.20 -16.52 16.78
N ALA A 36 1.11 -16.97 16.16
CA ALA A 36 0.64 -18.34 16.29
C ALA A 36 1.66 -19.38 15.78
N SER A 37 2.34 -19.10 14.67
CA SER A 37 3.39 -19.95 14.11
C SER A 37 4.61 -20.03 15.03
N PHE A 38 5.03 -18.91 15.62
CA PHE A 38 6.15 -18.92 16.57
C PHE A 38 5.82 -19.69 17.86
N LEU A 39 4.57 -19.59 18.36
CA LEU A 39 4.13 -20.40 19.50
C LEU A 39 4.13 -21.91 19.18
N GLN A 40 3.84 -22.28 17.93
CA GLN A 40 3.89 -23.65 17.45
C GLN A 40 5.30 -24.12 17.03
N LYS A 41 6.32 -23.27 17.20
CA LYS A 41 7.72 -23.50 16.75
C LYS A 41 7.86 -23.67 15.23
N GLU A 42 6.86 -23.25 14.46
CA GLU A 42 6.88 -23.26 12.99
C GLU A 42 7.50 -21.95 12.48
N VAL A 43 8.82 -21.85 12.62
CA VAL A 43 9.57 -20.61 12.36
C VAL A 43 9.45 -20.16 10.89
N THR A 44 9.45 -21.11 9.94
CA THR A 44 9.35 -20.79 8.50
C THR A 44 8.06 -20.02 8.19
N ILE A 45 6.92 -20.53 8.65
CA ILE A 45 5.61 -19.89 8.43
C ILE A 45 5.55 -18.53 9.14
N GLY A 46 6.14 -18.44 10.34
CA GLY A 46 6.21 -17.17 11.07
C GLY A 46 7.01 -16.09 10.33
N ILE A 47 8.12 -16.45 9.69
CA ILE A 47 8.93 -15.53 8.88
C ILE A 47 8.17 -15.13 7.60
N GLU A 48 7.53 -16.07 6.90
CA GLU A 48 6.74 -15.77 5.71
C GLU A 48 5.60 -14.80 6.02
N ALA A 49 4.88 -15.04 7.12
CA ALA A 49 3.82 -14.15 7.59
C ALA A 49 4.35 -12.76 7.96
N LEU A 50 5.56 -12.66 8.54
CA LEU A 50 6.19 -11.37 8.85
C LEU A 50 6.59 -10.61 7.58
N ILE A 51 7.14 -11.28 6.58
CA ILE A 51 7.49 -10.69 5.28
C ILE A 51 6.22 -10.18 4.59
N LEU A 52 5.16 -10.97 4.56
CA LEU A 52 3.87 -10.55 4.03
C LEU A 52 3.31 -9.36 4.81
N GLY A 53 3.36 -9.40 6.14
CA GLY A 53 2.94 -8.28 6.98
C GLY A 53 3.72 -6.99 6.69
N PHE A 54 5.03 -7.08 6.45
CA PHE A 54 5.85 -5.94 6.04
C PHE A 54 5.45 -5.40 4.66
N LEU A 55 5.21 -6.27 3.67
CA LEU A 55 4.78 -5.86 2.33
C LEU A 55 3.40 -5.17 2.34
N LEU A 56 2.51 -5.57 3.24
CA LEU A 56 1.18 -4.98 3.41
C LEU A 56 1.20 -3.69 4.26
N SER A 57 2.28 -3.46 5.02
CA SER A 57 2.45 -2.29 5.88
C SER A 57 2.54 -0.99 5.08
N PRO A 58 2.43 0.20 5.72
CA PRO A 58 2.57 1.49 5.03
C PRO A 58 3.87 1.63 4.21
N TYR A 59 4.91 0.87 4.56
CA TYR A 59 6.23 0.91 3.91
C TYR A 59 6.38 -0.01 2.70
N GLY A 60 5.43 -0.93 2.47
CA GLY A 60 5.47 -1.87 1.35
C GLY A 60 4.68 -1.38 0.13
N ILE A 61 3.64 -2.14 -0.25
CA ILE A 61 2.77 -1.86 -1.39
C ILE A 61 2.11 -0.47 -1.30
N PRO A 62 1.59 -0.02 -0.15
CA PRO A 62 1.04 1.33 0.01
C PRO A 62 2.00 2.45 -0.41
N MET A 63 3.30 2.34 -0.09
CA MET A 63 4.29 3.36 -0.40
C MET A 63 4.54 3.47 -1.90
N VAL A 64 4.55 2.35 -2.62
CA VAL A 64 4.64 2.33 -4.09
C VAL A 64 3.44 3.04 -4.70
N GLY A 65 2.22 2.76 -4.22
CA GLY A 65 1.01 3.44 -4.68
C GLY A 65 1.07 4.95 -4.45
N ALA A 66 1.52 5.38 -3.26
CA ALA A 66 1.69 6.79 -2.94
C ALA A 66 2.72 7.49 -3.84
N ALA A 67 3.85 6.83 -4.12
CA ALA A 67 4.89 7.35 -5.00
C ALA A 67 4.39 7.55 -6.44
N VAL A 68 3.63 6.59 -6.98
CA VAL A 68 3.02 6.70 -8.31
C VAL A 68 2.04 7.88 -8.36
N ILE A 69 1.20 8.04 -7.33
CA ILE A 69 0.25 9.16 -7.24
C ILE A 69 0.98 10.51 -7.20
N ALA A 70 2.02 10.62 -6.37
CA ALA A 70 2.82 11.84 -6.25
C ALA A 70 3.51 12.21 -7.57
N PHE A 71 4.01 11.20 -8.31
CA PHE A 71 4.58 11.41 -9.63
C PHE A 71 3.55 11.95 -10.63
N LEU A 72 2.34 11.38 -10.67
CA LEU A 72 1.26 11.85 -11.53
C LEU A 72 0.79 13.27 -11.17
N GLN A 73 0.75 13.60 -9.87
CA GLN A 73 0.52 14.96 -9.40
C GLN A 73 1.57 15.93 -9.92
N GLY A 74 2.86 15.60 -9.80
CA GLY A 74 3.95 16.45 -10.29
C GLY A 74 3.87 16.73 -11.79
N ILE A 75 3.51 15.72 -12.60
CA ILE A 75 3.25 15.91 -14.03
C ILE A 75 2.06 16.85 -14.25
N ASN A 76 0.98 16.67 -13.50
CA ASN A 76 -0.22 17.49 -13.66
C ASN A 76 0.02 18.97 -13.32
N GLU A 77 0.81 19.24 -12.29
CA GLU A 77 1.20 20.60 -11.92
C GLU A 77 2.09 21.24 -12.99
N ALA A 78 3.08 20.49 -13.51
CA ALA A 78 3.92 20.96 -14.61
C ALA A 78 3.08 21.34 -15.84
N ILE A 79 2.08 20.53 -16.20
CA ILE A 79 1.18 20.82 -17.34
C ILE A 79 0.29 22.04 -17.07
N LYS A 80 -0.16 22.27 -15.83
CA LYS A 80 -0.96 23.46 -15.49
C LYS A 80 -0.17 24.77 -15.52
N SER A 81 1.16 24.68 -15.39
CA SER A 81 2.05 25.84 -15.40
C SER A 81 2.44 26.35 -16.79
N ILE A 82 2.01 25.65 -17.85
CA ILE A 82 2.20 26.00 -19.26
C ILE A 82 0.91 26.60 -19.81
#